data_AF-A9LRZ3-F1
#
_entry.id   AF-A9LRZ3-F1
#
_cell.length_a   1.000
_cell.length_b   1.000
_cell.length_c   1.000
_cell.angle_alpha   90.00
_cell.angle_beta   90.00
_cell.angle_gamma   90.00
#
_symmetry.space_group_name_H-M   'P 1'
#
loop_
_entity.id
_entity.type
_entity.pdbx_description
1 polymer ?
#
loop_
_entity_poly.entity_id
_entity_poly.type
_entity_poly.pdbx_seq_one_letter_code
_entity_poly.pdbx_strand_id
1 'polypeptide(L)'
;MSKTVKELADELGVSRQRVQQIISKQVASKRPKKVAGQYLISPADESLIKGEIVGTRHAKVQANSKQLSDKLQASLQEEVATLKEQIHTKDRQIQAKDNQLEKMQKLLDQSQQLQLMAENKLKKLEAPHNEPESSSESESDQIHKRAPEKSGVAENTPERSSSFWGRLFGSYK
;
A
#
# COMPACT_ATOMS: atom_id res chain seq x y z
N MET A 1 32.73 -15.62 -59.30
CA MET A 1 33.48 -16.78 -58.77
C MET A 1 32.55 -17.60 -57.91
N SER A 2 32.60 -18.93 -58.00
CA SER A 2 31.84 -19.83 -57.13
C SER A 2 32.65 -20.23 -55.91
N LYS A 3 32.00 -20.39 -54.76
CA LYS A 3 32.64 -20.77 -53.49
C LYS A 3 32.20 -22.16 -53.04
N THR A 4 32.99 -22.81 -52.20
CA THR A 4 32.59 -24.06 -51.52
C THR A 4 31.79 -23.77 -50.24
N VAL A 5 31.05 -24.77 -49.76
CA VAL A 5 30.35 -24.68 -48.46
C VAL A 5 31.31 -24.38 -47.31
N LYS A 6 32.56 -24.88 -47.39
CA LYS A 6 33.57 -24.64 -46.36
C LYS A 6 33.98 -23.16 -46.35
N GLU A 7 34.34 -22.61 -47.50
CA GLU A 7 34.74 -21.21 -47.64
C GLU A 7 33.62 -20.26 -47.22
N LEU A 8 32.36 -20.54 -47.62
CA LEU A 8 31.23 -19.73 -47.20
C LEU A 8 30.97 -19.82 -45.69
N ALA A 9 31.12 -21.00 -45.09
CA ALA A 9 30.94 -21.19 -43.66
C ALA A 9 31.99 -20.43 -42.86
N ASP A 10 33.24 -20.49 -43.29
CA ASP A 10 34.38 -19.81 -42.67
C ASP A 10 34.22 -18.28 -42.80
N GLU A 11 33.81 -17.75 -43.96
CA GLU A 11 33.52 -16.32 -44.17
C GLU A 11 32.36 -15.82 -43.29
N LEU A 12 31.33 -16.65 -43.08
CA LEU A 12 30.15 -16.29 -42.31
C LEU A 12 30.26 -16.58 -40.80
N GLY A 13 31.38 -17.16 -40.37
CA GLY A 13 31.61 -17.57 -38.99
C GLY A 13 30.53 -18.53 -38.49
N VAL A 14 30.08 -19.47 -39.34
CA VAL A 14 29.09 -20.49 -39.01
C VAL A 14 29.64 -21.88 -39.29
N SER A 15 29.05 -22.92 -38.70
CA SER A 15 29.49 -24.28 -38.98
C SER A 15 29.12 -24.71 -40.41
N ARG A 16 29.96 -25.55 -41.03
CA ARG A 16 29.67 -26.19 -42.33
C ARG A 16 28.30 -26.86 -42.35
N GLN A 17 27.96 -27.55 -41.26
CA GLN A 17 26.65 -28.18 -41.08
C GLN A 17 25.49 -27.17 -41.13
N ARG A 18 25.68 -25.96 -40.58
CA ARG A 18 24.64 -24.92 -40.59
C ARG A 18 24.34 -24.44 -42.00
N VAL A 19 25.37 -24.19 -42.81
CA VAL A 19 25.23 -23.84 -44.23
C VAL A 19 24.52 -24.97 -44.98
N GLN A 20 24.92 -26.22 -44.74
CA GLN A 20 24.31 -27.39 -45.37
C GLN A 20 22.86 -27.62 -44.94
N GLN A 21 22.53 -27.33 -43.68
CA GLN A 21 21.16 -27.38 -43.18
C GLN A 21 20.28 -26.35 -43.88
N ILE A 22 20.77 -25.12 -44.09
CA ILE A 22 20.04 -24.09 -44.84
C ILE A 22 19.81 -24.53 -46.28
N ILE A 23 20.84 -25.07 -46.94
CA ILE A 23 20.73 -25.64 -48.29
C ILE A 23 19.68 -26.78 -48.33
N SER A 24 19.66 -27.68 -47.34
CA SER A 24 18.67 -28.77 -47.29
C SER A 24 17.24 -28.28 -47.13
N LYS A 25 17.03 -27.17 -46.42
CA LYS A 25 15.72 -26.56 -46.17
C LYS A 25 15.19 -25.80 -47.39
N GLN A 26 16.05 -25.43 -48.33
CA GLN A 26 15.63 -24.80 -49.58
C GLN A 26 14.91 -25.79 -50.51
N VAL A 27 13.98 -25.26 -51.30
CA VAL A 27 13.25 -25.97 -52.36
C VAL A 27 14.25 -26.51 -53.39
N ALA A 28 14.01 -27.71 -53.93
CA ALA A 28 14.95 -28.42 -54.80
C ALA A 28 15.45 -27.59 -56.01
N SER A 29 14.62 -26.70 -56.55
CA SER A 29 14.96 -25.80 -57.67
C SER A 29 15.93 -24.68 -57.32
N LYS A 30 16.04 -24.31 -56.04
CA LYS A 30 16.92 -23.24 -55.54
C LYS A 30 18.19 -23.79 -54.89
N ARG A 31 18.41 -25.10 -54.92
CA ARG A 31 19.58 -25.72 -54.30
C ARG A 31 20.82 -25.50 -55.16
N PRO A 32 21.99 -25.23 -54.55
CA PRO A 32 23.24 -25.12 -55.27
C PRO A 32 23.58 -26.43 -56.00
N LYS A 33 24.26 -26.32 -57.14
CA LYS A 33 24.66 -27.49 -57.94
C LYS A 33 25.71 -28.30 -57.18
N LYS A 34 25.60 -29.63 -57.27
CA LYS A 34 26.66 -30.53 -56.80
C LYS A 34 27.62 -30.86 -57.92
N VAL A 35 28.92 -30.65 -57.68
CA VAL A 35 30.00 -31.05 -58.58
C VAL A 35 30.96 -31.92 -57.77
N ALA A 36 31.26 -33.13 -58.24
CA ALA A 36 32.15 -34.09 -57.57
C ALA A 36 31.82 -34.32 -56.07
N GLY A 37 30.53 -34.41 -55.74
CA GLY A 37 30.06 -34.64 -54.36
C GLY A 37 30.04 -33.40 -53.46
N GLN A 38 30.51 -32.24 -53.93
CA GLN A 38 30.52 -30.98 -53.17
C GLN A 38 29.52 -29.97 -53.74
N TYR A 39 28.90 -29.17 -52.87
CA TYR A 39 28.04 -28.06 -53.30
C TYR A 39 28.89 -26.88 -53.75
N LEU A 40 28.65 -26.45 -54.98
CA LEU A 40 29.24 -25.26 -55.55
C LEU A 40 28.25 -24.10 -55.41
N ILE A 41 28.60 -23.11 -54.59
CA ILE A 41 27.72 -22.01 -54.22
C ILE A 41 27.91 -20.87 -55.23
N SER A 42 26.81 -20.52 -55.92
CA SER A 42 26.72 -19.35 -56.78
C SER A 42 26.55 -18.07 -55.94
N PRO A 43 26.96 -16.89 -56.43
CA PRO A 43 26.70 -15.62 -55.73
C PRO A 43 25.23 -15.38 -55.35
N ALA A 44 24.28 -15.90 -56.14
CA ALA A 44 22.86 -15.83 -55.82
C ALA A 44 22.44 -16.76 -54.66
N ASP A 45 23.03 -17.95 -54.57
CA ASP A 45 22.78 -18.89 -53.47
C ASP A 45 23.44 -18.38 -52.18
N GLU A 46 24.61 -17.76 -52.32
CA GLU A 46 25.34 -17.11 -51.24
C GLU A 46 24.50 -16.02 -50.58
N SER A 47 23.88 -15.12 -51.36
CA SER A 47 23.05 -14.04 -50.81
C SER A 47 21.81 -14.58 -50.07
N LEU A 48 21.19 -15.64 -50.58
CA LEU A 48 20.05 -16.31 -49.92
C LEU A 48 20.47 -16.94 -48.58
N ILE A 49 21.59 -17.66 -48.56
CA ILE A 49 22.12 -18.29 -47.33
C ILE A 49 22.50 -17.21 -46.30
N LYS A 50 23.15 -16.13 -46.76
CA LYS A 50 23.50 -14.97 -45.92
C LYS A 50 22.24 -14.34 -45.31
N GLY A 51 21.22 -14.08 -46.13
CA GLY A 51 19.95 -13.51 -45.69
C GLY A 51 19.25 -14.35 -44.61
N GLU A 52 19.18 -15.67 -44.79
CA GLU A 52 18.59 -16.59 -43.81
C GLU A 52 19.34 -16.63 -42.47
N ILE A 53 20.68 -16.61 -42.51
CA ILE A 53 21.51 -16.60 -41.30
C ILE A 53 21.30 -15.32 -40.52
N VAL A 54 21.36 -14.18 -41.22
CA VAL A 54 21.18 -12.85 -40.64
C VAL A 54 19.76 -12.69 -40.10
N GLY A 55 18.74 -13.05 -40.88
CA GLY A 55 17.34 -13.02 -40.46
C GLY A 55 17.06 -13.88 -39.21
N THR A 56 17.60 -15.10 -39.16
CA THR A 56 17.47 -15.97 -37.98
C THR A 56 18.14 -15.36 -36.74
N ARG A 57 19.34 -14.77 -36.90
CA ARG A 57 20.05 -14.09 -35.80
C ARG A 57 19.26 -12.89 -35.28
N HIS A 58 18.75 -12.04 -36.16
CA HIS A 58 17.91 -10.90 -35.77
C HIS A 58 16.61 -11.32 -35.08
N ALA A 59 15.92 -12.34 -35.61
CA ALA A 59 14.69 -12.85 -34.99
C ALA A 59 14.94 -13.36 -33.56
N LYS A 60 16.05 -14.08 -33.35
CA LYS A 60 16.43 -14.58 -32.02
C LYS A 60 16.78 -13.45 -31.05
N VAL A 61 17.51 -12.43 -31.51
CA VAL A 61 17.84 -11.25 -30.70
C VAL A 61 16.57 -10.48 -30.32
N GLN A 62 15.65 -10.26 -31.27
CA GLN A 62 14.38 -9.57 -31.00
C GLN A 62 13.49 -10.37 -30.03
N ALA A 63 13.41 -11.70 -30.19
CA ALA A 63 12.65 -12.54 -29.27
C ALA A 63 13.21 -12.46 -27.84
N ASN A 64 14.54 -12.59 -27.69
CA ASN A 64 15.19 -12.46 -26.38
C ASN A 64 14.99 -11.06 -25.78
N SER A 65 15.10 -10.00 -26.60
CA SER A 65 14.87 -8.63 -26.14
C SER A 65 13.44 -8.42 -25.65
N LYS A 66 12.44 -8.96 -26.34
CA LYS A 66 11.03 -8.90 -25.93
C LYS A 66 10.79 -9.67 -24.63
N GLN A 67 11.34 -10.88 -24.52
CA GLN A 67 11.22 -11.66 -23.28
C GLN A 67 11.88 -10.96 -22.08
N LEU A 68 13.00 -10.28 -22.29
CA LEU A 68 13.65 -9.49 -21.25
C LEU A 68 12.82 -8.25 -20.88
N SER A 69 12.25 -7.54 -21.85
CA SER A 69 11.37 -6.40 -21.58
C SER A 69 10.11 -6.80 -20.84
N ASP A 70 9.49 -7.92 -21.22
CA ASP A 70 8.26 -8.40 -20.60
C ASP A 70 8.50 -8.82 -19.15
N LYS A 71 9.63 -9.50 -18.88
CA LYS A 71 10.03 -9.85 -17.51
C LYS A 71 10.32 -8.63 -16.65
N LEU A 72 11.03 -7.64 -17.22
CA LEU A 72 11.31 -6.39 -16.52
C LEU A 72 10.01 -5.63 -16.22
N GLN A 73 9.10 -5.54 -17.19
CA GLN A 73 7.80 -4.90 -17.00
C GLN A 73 6.96 -5.60 -15.92
N ALA A 74 6.93 -6.93 -15.89
CA ALA A 74 6.24 -7.69 -14.85
C ALA A 74 6.83 -7.41 -13.46
N SER A 75 8.17 -7.40 -13.34
CA SER A 75 8.85 -7.07 -12.08
C SER A 75 8.55 -5.65 -11.61
N LEU A 76 8.55 -4.67 -12.52
CA LEU A 76 8.18 -3.29 -12.17
C LEU A 76 6.72 -3.19 -11.73
N GLN A 77 5.81 -3.92 -12.38
CA GLN A 77 4.39 -3.93 -11.99
C GLN A 77 4.19 -4.51 -10.60
N GLU A 78 4.91 -5.59 -10.27
CA GLU A 78 4.91 -6.17 -8.94
C GLU A 78 5.46 -5.18 -7.91
N GLU A 79 6.61 -4.55 -8.17
CA GLU A 79 7.19 -3.54 -7.28
C GLU A 79 6.24 -2.38 -7.05
N VAL A 80 5.62 -1.83 -8.10
CA VAL A 80 4.61 -0.78 -7.99
C VAL A 80 3.41 -1.22 -7.16
N ALA A 81 2.95 -2.47 -7.31
CA ALA A 81 1.86 -3.01 -6.50
C ALA A 81 2.26 -3.08 -5.01
N THR A 82 3.45 -3.60 -4.70
CA THR A 82 3.94 -3.64 -3.32
C THR A 82 4.11 -2.25 -2.71
N LEU A 83 4.61 -1.28 -3.48
CA LEU A 83 4.76 0.10 -3.04
C LEU A 83 3.40 0.76 -2.76
N LYS A 84 2.40 0.51 -3.60
CA LYS A 84 1.03 0.99 -3.35
C LYS A 84 0.43 0.39 -2.08
N GLU A 85 0.60 -0.91 -1.85
CA GLU A 85 0.18 -1.58 -0.62
C GLU A 85 0.85 -0.94 0.62
N GLN A 86 2.15 -0.66 0.53
CA GLN A 86 2.90 0.02 1.59
C GLN A 86 2.42 1.45 1.85
N ILE A 87 2.05 2.19 0.80
CA ILE A 87 1.46 3.53 0.95
C ILE A 87 0.12 3.43 1.68
N HIS A 88 -0.77 2.56 1.24
CA HIS A 88 -2.09 2.40 1.87
C HIS A 88 -2.00 1.97 3.34
N THR A 89 -1.07 1.08 3.67
CA THR A 89 -0.84 0.67 5.07
C THR A 89 -0.29 1.82 5.91
N LYS A 90 0.65 2.61 5.39
CA LYS A 90 1.17 3.81 6.07
C LYS A 90 0.09 4.87 6.26
N ASP A 91 -0.75 5.14 5.25
CA ASP A 91 -1.86 6.09 5.35
C ASP A 91 -2.85 5.69 6.45
N ARG A 92 -3.21 4.41 6.53
CA ARG A 92 -4.07 3.89 7.62
C ARG A 92 -3.42 4.08 8.99
N GLN A 93 -2.12 3.84 9.10
CA GLN A 93 -1.39 4.06 10.37
C GLN A 93 -1.35 5.54 10.76
N ILE A 94 -1.16 6.44 9.80
CA ILE A 94 -1.21 7.89 10.02
C ILE A 94 -2.59 8.29 10.53
N GLN A 95 -3.67 7.88 9.84
CA GLN A 95 -5.04 8.16 10.27
C GLN A 95 -5.33 7.63 11.69
N ALA A 96 -4.84 6.43 12.02
CA ALA A 96 -5.01 5.88 13.37
C ALA A 96 -4.29 6.71 14.43
N LYS A 97 -3.07 7.18 14.13
CA LYS A 97 -2.30 8.06 15.02
C LYS A 97 -2.93 9.44 15.17
N ASP A 98 -3.45 10.02 14.09
CA ASP A 98 -4.14 11.31 14.14
C ASP A 98 -5.40 11.23 15.00
N ASN A 99 -6.19 10.16 14.87
CA ASN A 99 -7.34 9.90 15.73
C ASN A 99 -6.94 9.72 17.21
N GLN A 100 -5.79 9.12 17.48
CA GLN A 100 -5.27 9.01 18.85
C GLN A 100 -4.84 10.37 19.40
N LEU A 101 -4.15 11.19 18.59
CA LEU A 101 -3.76 12.54 18.97
C LEU A 101 -4.99 13.41 19.28
N GLU A 102 -6.04 13.34 18.46
CA GLU A 102 -7.29 14.07 18.71
C GLU A 102 -7.91 13.67 20.06
N LYS A 103 -7.94 12.37 20.37
CA LYS A 103 -8.44 11.87 21.67
C LYS A 103 -7.57 12.37 22.83
N MET A 104 -6.25 12.34 22.69
CA MET A 104 -5.33 12.82 23.73
C MET A 104 -5.47 14.33 23.94
N GLN A 105 -5.63 15.11 22.87
CA GLN A 105 -5.86 16.55 22.96
C GLN A 105 -7.16 16.85 23.71
N LYS A 106 -8.26 16.16 23.40
CA LYS A 106 -9.53 16.30 24.14
C LYS A 106 -9.40 15.97 25.63
N LEU A 107 -8.67 14.91 25.96
CA LEU A 107 -8.42 14.53 27.37
C LEU A 107 -7.58 15.57 28.09
N LEU A 108 -6.55 16.12 27.41
CA LEU A 108 -5.72 17.18 27.96
C LEU A 108 -6.54 18.45 28.22
N ASP A 109 -7.37 18.86 27.27
CA ASP A 109 -8.25 20.02 27.40
C ASP A 109 -9.20 19.86 28.58
N GLN A 110 -9.80 18.67 28.75
CA GLN A 110 -10.66 18.36 29.90
C GLN A 110 -9.89 18.43 31.23
N SER A 111 -8.66 17.90 31.27
CA SER A 111 -7.82 17.97 32.47
C SER A 111 -7.47 19.42 32.83
N GLN A 112 -7.13 20.25 31.83
CA GLN A 112 -6.84 21.67 32.05
C GLN A 112 -8.07 22.42 32.57
N GLN A 113 -9.25 22.17 32.01
CA GLN A 113 -10.50 22.75 32.49
C GLN A 113 -10.79 22.35 33.94
N LEU A 114 -10.65 21.07 34.28
CA LEU A 114 -10.86 20.57 35.64
C LEU A 114 -9.86 21.20 36.63
N GLN A 115 -8.60 21.35 36.23
CA GLN A 115 -7.58 21.99 37.05
C GLN A 115 -7.93 23.46 37.31
N LEU A 116 -8.32 24.22 36.28
CA LEU A 116 -8.76 25.62 36.45
C LEU A 116 -9.98 25.72 37.38
N MET A 117 -10.94 24.79 37.27
CA MET A 117 -12.09 24.76 38.18
C MET A 117 -11.67 24.46 39.62
N ALA A 118 -10.72 23.55 39.84
CA ALA A 118 -10.20 23.23 41.16
C ALA A 118 -9.43 24.42 41.77
N GLU A 119 -8.53 25.05 41.02
CA GLU A 119 -7.80 26.24 41.45
C GLU A 119 -8.74 27.40 41.81
N ASN A 120 -9.79 27.63 41.02
CA ASN A 120 -10.79 28.66 41.31
C ASN A 120 -11.58 28.36 42.60
N LYS A 121 -11.88 27.08 42.88
CA LYS A 121 -12.52 26.69 44.14
C LYS A 121 -11.58 26.87 45.33
N LEU A 122 -10.31 26.50 45.20
CA LEU A 122 -9.30 26.70 46.24
C LEU A 122 -9.12 28.19 46.56
N LYS A 123 -8.97 29.06 45.55
CA LYS A 123 -8.89 30.52 45.76
C LYS A 123 -10.08 31.10 46.51
N LYS A 124 -11.30 30.59 46.25
CA LYS A 124 -12.51 31.01 46.97
C LYS A 124 -12.52 30.57 48.44
N LEU A 125 -11.86 29.46 48.76
CA LEU A 125 -11.74 28.94 50.12
C LEU A 125 -10.57 29.57 50.88
N GLU A 126 -9.50 29.94 50.17
CA GLU A 126 -8.31 30.62 50.70
C GLU A 126 -8.51 32.13 50.84
N ALA A 127 -9.51 32.71 50.16
CA ALA A 127 -9.92 34.09 50.39
C ALA A 127 -10.29 34.23 51.88
N PRO A 128 -9.63 35.13 52.62
CA PRO A 128 -9.79 35.20 54.06
C PRO A 128 -11.24 35.49 54.42
N HIS A 129 -11.77 34.72 55.38
CA HIS A 129 -13.04 34.96 56.04
C HIS A 129 -12.95 36.21 56.93
N ASN A 130 -12.76 37.36 56.29
CA ASN A 130 -12.84 38.68 56.89
C ASN A 130 -13.69 39.53 55.95
N GLU A 131 -15.00 39.49 56.13
CA GLU A 131 -15.82 40.69 56.37
C GLU A 131 -17.27 40.31 56.74
N PRO A 132 -17.95 41.13 57.57
CA PRO A 132 -19.10 40.73 58.35
C PRO A 132 -20.41 40.78 57.55
N GLU A 133 -21.39 40.02 58.03
CA GLU A 133 -22.78 40.07 57.59
C GLU A 133 -23.32 41.51 57.52
N SER A 134 -23.88 41.89 56.38
CA SER A 134 -24.82 43.00 56.29
C SER A 134 -25.93 42.64 55.31
N SER A 135 -27.12 42.51 55.89
CA SER A 135 -28.44 42.28 55.29
C SER A 135 -28.76 43.21 54.12
N SER A 136 -29.52 42.70 53.15
CA SER A 136 -30.70 43.41 52.61
C SER A 136 -31.67 42.45 51.91
N GLU A 137 -32.90 42.48 52.39
CA GLU A 137 -34.15 41.83 51.99
C GLU A 137 -34.43 41.54 50.49
N SER A 138 -34.98 40.34 50.27
CA SER A 138 -36.30 40.00 49.67
C SER A 138 -36.94 40.90 48.60
N GLU A 139 -37.19 40.32 47.41
CA GLU A 139 -38.35 40.53 46.49
C GLU A 139 -38.11 39.65 45.24
N SER A 140 -39.01 38.92 44.57
CA SER A 140 -40.37 38.42 44.79
C SER A 140 -40.58 37.40 43.64
N ASP A 141 -40.88 36.14 43.96
CA ASP A 141 -41.15 35.08 42.96
C ASP A 141 -42.66 34.93 42.73
N GLN A 142 -43.10 35.09 41.47
CA GLN A 142 -44.29 34.47 40.87
C GLN A 142 -43.85 33.95 39.49
N ILE A 143 -44.15 32.73 39.04
CA ILE A 143 -45.45 32.29 38.52
C ILE A 143 -45.50 30.74 38.42
N HIS A 144 -46.57 30.18 38.98
CA HIS A 144 -47.29 28.92 38.75
C HIS A 144 -46.81 27.84 37.72
N LYS A 145 -46.92 26.55 38.09
CA LYS A 145 -48.11 25.69 37.80
C LYS A 145 -48.03 24.23 38.32
N ARG A 146 -49.05 23.88 39.13
CA ARG A 146 -49.94 22.69 39.08
C ARG A 146 -49.43 21.29 39.54
N ALA A 147 -50.03 20.83 40.64
CA ALA A 147 -50.04 19.44 41.14
C ALA A 147 -51.08 18.55 40.40
N PRO A 148 -51.16 17.22 40.65
CA PRO A 148 -51.80 16.73 41.87
C PRO A 148 -51.10 15.53 42.58
N GLU A 149 -51.09 15.65 43.91
CA GLU A 149 -51.33 14.65 44.96
C GLU A 149 -51.28 13.14 44.65
N LYS A 150 -50.55 12.38 45.49
CA LYS A 150 -51.17 11.47 46.48
C LYS A 150 -50.20 10.98 47.56
N SER A 151 -50.78 10.85 48.75
CA SER A 151 -50.26 10.47 50.07
C SER A 151 -49.73 9.03 50.16
N GLY A 152 -48.79 8.80 51.09
CA GLY A 152 -48.39 7.47 51.53
C GLY A 152 -47.17 7.50 52.48
N VAL A 153 -47.42 7.66 53.77
CA VAL A 153 -46.48 7.33 54.86
C VAL A 153 -46.43 5.81 55.01
N ALA A 154 -45.24 5.19 55.01
CA ALA A 154 -44.91 3.99 55.79
C ALA A 154 -43.43 3.61 55.65
N GLU A 155 -42.87 3.13 56.76
CA GLU A 155 -41.50 2.69 57.01
C GLU A 155 -40.98 1.60 56.03
N ASN A 156 -39.66 1.59 55.80
CA ASN A 156 -38.75 0.43 55.98
C ASN A 156 -37.32 0.78 55.53
N THR A 157 -36.33 0.46 56.36
CA THR A 157 -34.87 0.45 56.07
C THR A 157 -34.52 -0.71 55.12
N PRO A 158 -33.25 -0.92 54.68
CA PRO A 158 -32.11 -0.02 54.42
C PRO A 158 -31.41 -0.34 53.08
N GLU A 159 -31.11 0.61 52.18
CA GLU A 159 -30.18 0.31 51.08
C GLU A 159 -29.11 1.37 50.89
N ARG A 160 -27.89 0.96 51.24
CA ARG A 160 -26.63 1.65 50.96
C ARG A 160 -26.61 2.05 49.50
N SER A 161 -26.60 3.37 49.24
CA SER A 161 -26.36 3.92 47.93
C SER A 161 -25.10 3.30 47.35
N SER A 162 -25.23 2.48 46.32
CA SER A 162 -24.11 1.83 45.66
C SER A 162 -23.18 2.90 45.11
N SER A 163 -22.05 3.09 45.79
CA SER A 163 -21.08 4.12 45.48
C SER A 163 -20.50 3.86 44.09
N PHE A 164 -20.57 4.88 43.25
CA PHE A 164 -20.10 4.92 41.86
C PHE A 164 -18.70 4.27 41.67
N TRP A 165 -17.82 4.44 42.65
CA TRP A 165 -16.45 3.87 42.65
C TRP A 165 -16.40 2.35 42.80
N GLY A 166 -17.37 1.73 43.48
CA GLY A 166 -17.45 0.27 43.59
C GLY A 166 -17.74 -0.40 42.24
N ARG A 167 -18.41 0.31 41.31
CA ARG A 167 -18.69 -0.19 39.96
C ARG A 167 -17.53 0.01 38.99
N LEU A 168 -16.64 0.97 39.27
CA LEU A 168 -15.52 1.30 38.38
C LEU A 168 -14.25 0.50 38.69
N PHE A 169 -14.04 0.08 39.96
CA PHE A 169 -12.81 -0.61 40.39
C PHE A 169 -13.05 -1.95 41.09
N GLY A 170 -14.31 -2.36 41.28
CA GLY A 170 -14.65 -3.54 42.06
C GLY A 170 -14.92 -4.78 41.20
N SER A 171 -13.85 -5.49 40.80
CA SER A 171 -13.74 -6.95 40.91
C SER A 171 -12.53 -7.47 40.12
N TYR A 172 -11.38 -7.59 40.80
CA TYR A 172 -10.37 -8.60 40.48
C TYR A 172 -10.45 -9.67 41.57
N LYS A 173 -11.06 -10.81 41.24
CA LYS A 173 -10.75 -12.08 41.89
C LYS A 173 -11.12 -13.23 40.97
#